data_AF-A0A7Z7IEQ6-F1
#
_entry.id   AF-A0A7Z7IEQ6-F1
#
_cell.length_a   1.000
_cell.length_b   1.000
_cell.length_c   1.000
_cell.angle_alpha   90.00
_cell.angle_beta   90.00
_cell.angle_gamma   90.00
#
_symmetry.space_group_name_H-M   'P 1'
#
loop_
_entity.id
_entity.type
_entity.pdbx_description
1 polymer ?
#
loop_
_entity_poly.entity_id
_entity_poly.type
_entity_poly.pdbx_seq_one_letter_code
_entity_poly.pdbx_strand_id
1 'polypeptide(L)'
;MHKELEVGDYLLVISALQKDDPADAENVIGFNARVIVTRLDRTPIHGAVLTEDSGEMSGGHGPFATVGDAIAHGEAWGRHFVARVLGGAV
;
A
#
# COMPACT_ATOMS: atom_id res chain seq x y z
N MET A 1 3.73 -9.41 6.35
CA MET A 1 4.66 -8.44 6.98
C MET A 1 4.16 -7.04 6.68
N HIS A 2 4.38 -6.05 7.54
CA HIS A 2 3.97 -4.66 7.27
C HIS A 2 5.03 -3.66 7.72
N LYS A 3 4.95 -2.45 7.16
CA LYS A 3 5.78 -1.28 7.46
C LYS A 3 4.86 -0.08 7.63
N GLU A 4 5.07 0.68 8.68
CA GLU A 4 4.40 1.96 8.91
C GLU A 4 5.34 3.10 8.54
N LEU A 5 4.79 4.15 7.95
CA LEU A 5 5.54 5.32 7.50
C LEU A 5 4.68 6.58 7.60
N GLU A 6 5.19 7.61 8.28
CA GLU A 6 4.57 8.93 8.29
C GLU A 6 5.07 9.77 7.11
N VAL A 7 4.15 10.42 6.40
CA VAL A 7 4.40 11.31 5.26
C VAL A 7 3.54 12.55 5.42
N GLY A 8 4.14 13.63 5.96
CA GLY A 8 3.38 14.84 6.32
C GLY A 8 2.33 14.51 7.38
N ASP A 9 1.08 14.91 7.14
CA ASP A 9 -0.06 14.64 8.04
C ASP A 9 -0.71 13.26 7.80
N TYR A 10 -0.03 12.35 7.09
CA TYR A 10 -0.56 11.05 6.73
C TYR A 10 0.28 9.91 7.29
N LEU A 11 -0.39 8.91 7.84
CA LEU A 11 0.18 7.61 8.16
C LEU A 11 -0.10 6.64 7.01
N LEU A 12 0.96 6.02 6.50
CA LEU A 12 0.90 4.94 5.52
C LEU A 12 1.19 3.61 6.22
N VAL A 13 0.24 2.69 6.17
CA VAL A 13 0.44 1.30 6.60
C VAL A 13 0.59 0.44 5.35
N ILE A 14 1.81 -0.01 5.08
CA ILE A 14 2.18 -0.77 3.89
C ILE A 14 2.28 -2.24 4.28
N SER A 15 1.45 -3.09 3.70
CA SER A 15 1.42 -4.52 3.94
C SER A 15 1.92 -5.30 2.73
N ALA A 16 2.82 -6.24 2.97
CA ALA A 16 3.15 -7.30 2.02
C ALA A 16 2.27 -8.51 2.31
N LEU A 17 1.40 -8.84 1.35
CA LEU A 17 0.42 -9.91 1.38
C LEU A 17 0.97 -11.11 0.62
N GLN A 18 1.20 -12.22 1.31
CA GLN A 18 1.67 -13.46 0.68
C GLN A 18 0.62 -13.97 -0.31
N LYS A 19 1.10 -14.51 -1.43
CA LYS A 19 0.32 -15.21 -2.44
C LYS A 19 0.85 -16.62 -2.56
N ASP A 20 -0.07 -17.57 -2.43
CA ASP A 20 0.19 -18.99 -2.55
C ASP A 20 -0.35 -19.49 -3.90
N ASP A 21 0.26 -20.55 -4.43
CA ASP A 21 -0.22 -21.18 -5.65
C ASP A 21 -1.63 -21.78 -5.41
N PRO A 22 -2.65 -21.44 -6.21
CA PRO A 22 -3.97 -22.03 -6.04
C PRO A 22 -4.00 -23.55 -6.27
N ALA A 23 -3.02 -24.11 -6.98
CA ALA A 23 -2.86 -25.54 -7.18
C ALA A 23 -1.99 -26.21 -6.09
N ASP A 24 -1.21 -25.42 -5.33
CA ASP A 24 -0.35 -25.90 -4.26
C ASP A 24 -0.19 -24.82 -3.17
N ALA A 25 -1.05 -24.86 -2.15
CA ALA A 25 -1.08 -23.85 -1.09
C ALA A 25 0.19 -23.82 -0.21
N GLU A 26 1.07 -24.81 -0.32
CA GLU A 26 2.38 -24.82 0.35
C GLU A 26 3.45 -24.06 -0.46
N ASN A 27 3.17 -23.77 -1.73
CA ASN A 27 4.07 -23.05 -2.63
C ASN A 27 3.75 -21.56 -2.65
N VAL A 28 4.64 -20.75 -2.09
CA VAL A 28 4.54 -19.28 -2.12
C VAL A 28 4.98 -18.77 -3.50
N ILE A 29 4.06 -18.18 -4.25
CA ILE A 29 4.30 -17.62 -5.59
C ILE A 29 4.72 -16.14 -5.56
N GLY A 30 4.63 -15.49 -4.39
CA GLY A 30 5.17 -14.15 -4.17
C GLY A 30 4.33 -13.32 -3.20
N PHE A 31 4.37 -12.00 -3.37
CA PHE A 31 3.76 -11.04 -2.46
C PHE A 31 3.07 -9.92 -3.25
N ASN A 32 1.89 -9.50 -2.81
CA ASN A 32 1.27 -8.26 -3.25
C ASN A 32 1.51 -7.15 -2.21
N ALA A 33 1.46 -5.90 -2.64
CA ALA A 33 1.47 -4.75 -1.75
C ALA A 33 0.04 -4.26 -1.50
N ARG A 34 -0.25 -3.78 -0.30
CA ARG A 34 -1.47 -3.03 0.01
C ARG A 34 -1.11 -1.87 0.93
N VAL A 35 -1.66 -0.70 0.67
CA VAL A 35 -1.37 0.53 1.42
C VAL A 35 -2.67 1.08 1.97
N ILE A 36 -2.72 1.27 3.28
CA ILE A 36 -3.78 2.03 3.94
C ILE A 36 -3.21 3.41 4.27
N VAL A 37 -3.86 4.46 3.76
CA VAL A 37 -3.51 5.86 4.00
C VAL A 37 -4.50 6.41 5.01
N THR A 38 -4.01 6.96 6.12
CA THR A 38 -4.84 7.56 7.18
C THR A 38 -4.35 8.97 7.46
N ARG A 39 -5.26 9.92 7.60
CA ARG A 39 -4.89 11.30 8.00
C ARG A 39 -4.80 11.40 9.53
N LEU A 40 -3.70 11.93 10.03
CA LEU A 40 -3.38 11.96 11.47
C LEU A 40 -4.22 12.98 12.24
N ASP A 41 -4.68 14.05 11.59
CA ASP A 41 -5.52 15.09 12.18
C ASP A 41 -7.02 14.70 12.29
N ARG A 42 -7.36 13.45 11.96
CA ARG A 42 -8.72 12.88 12.00
C ARG A 42 -9.74 13.56 11.10
N THR A 43 -9.30 14.32 10.13
CA THR A 43 -10.21 14.83 9.10
C THR A 43 -10.29 13.84 7.92
N PRO A 44 -11.34 13.90 7.11
CA PRO A 44 -11.48 13.04 5.93
C PRO A 44 -10.42 13.30 4.86
N ILE A 45 -10.03 12.22 4.17
CA ILE A 45 -9.19 12.22 2.97
C ILE A 45 -10.01 12.65 1.76
N HIS A 46 -11.19 12.04 1.56
CA HIS A 46 -12.17 12.43 0.54
C HIS A 46 -13.60 12.32 1.10
N GLY A 47 -14.40 13.37 1.01
CA GLY A 47 -15.77 13.38 1.51
C GLY A 47 -15.85 13.03 3.01
N ALA A 48 -16.38 11.86 3.35
CA ALA A 48 -16.47 11.33 4.72
C ALA A 48 -15.48 10.19 5.01
N VAL A 49 -14.59 9.87 4.07
CA VAL A 49 -13.65 8.75 4.17
C VAL A 49 -12.43 9.18 4.97
N LEU A 50 -12.18 8.53 6.11
CA LEU A 50 -11.03 8.83 6.99
C LEU A 50 -9.76 8.09 6.60
N THR A 51 -9.89 7.01 5.83
CA THR A 51 -8.80 6.13 5.41
C THR A 51 -8.99 5.69 3.97
N GLU A 52 -7.94 5.80 3.14
CA GLU A 52 -7.95 5.32 1.76
C GLU A 52 -7.20 4.00 1.65
N ASP A 53 -7.69 3.09 0.83
CA ASP A 53 -7.09 1.78 0.59
C ASP A 53 -6.69 1.65 -0.87
N SER A 54 -5.42 1.34 -1.14
CA SER A 54 -4.92 1.10 -2.49
C SER A 54 -5.55 -0.12 -3.16
N GLY A 55 -6.17 -1.01 -2.38
CA GLY A 55 -6.40 -2.39 -2.78
C GLY A 55 -5.09 -3.16 -2.89
N GLU A 56 -5.17 -4.40 -3.38
CA GLU A 56 -3.98 -5.19 -3.66
C GLU A 56 -3.30 -4.76 -4.95
N MET A 57 -2.00 -4.50 -4.86
CA MET A 57 -1.14 -4.12 -5.98
C MET A 57 -0.11 -5.21 -6.23
N SER A 58 0.03 -5.59 -7.49
CA SER A 58 1.05 -6.51 -7.98
C SER A 58 2.02 -5.78 -8.91
N GLY A 59 3.15 -6.41 -9.21
CA GLY A 59 4.06 -5.92 -10.24
C GLY A 59 3.51 -6.15 -11.66
N GLY A 60 4.23 -5.64 -12.66
CA GLY A 60 3.83 -5.75 -14.07
C GLY A 60 3.73 -7.18 -14.62
N HIS A 61 4.26 -8.18 -13.91
CA HIS A 61 4.23 -9.59 -14.29
C HIS A 61 3.61 -10.51 -13.23
N GLY A 62 2.87 -9.95 -12.26
CA GLY A 62 2.28 -10.69 -11.15
C GLY A 62 2.86 -10.32 -9.79
N PRO A 63 2.71 -11.18 -8.77
CA PRO A 63 3.19 -10.91 -7.42
C PRO A 63 4.69 -10.59 -7.39
N PHE A 64 5.10 -9.74 -6.45
CA PHE A 64 6.50 -9.44 -6.17
C PHE A 64 7.22 -10.67 -5.62
N ALA A 65 8.46 -10.91 -6.07
CA ALA A 65 9.24 -12.07 -5.61
C ALA A 65 9.59 -11.98 -4.12
N THR A 66 9.76 -10.77 -3.58
CA THR A 66 10.15 -10.57 -2.18
C THR A 66 9.20 -9.63 -1.46
N VAL A 67 9.16 -9.78 -0.13
CA VAL A 67 8.50 -8.83 0.76
C VAL A 67 9.09 -7.43 0.60
N GLY A 68 10.40 -7.31 0.44
CA GLY A 68 11.09 -6.02 0.27
C GLY A 68 10.60 -5.26 -0.95
N ASP A 69 10.42 -5.95 -2.08
CA ASP A 69 9.92 -5.37 -3.32
C ASP A 69 8.47 -4.90 -3.19
N ALA A 70 7.61 -5.71 -2.55
CA ALA A 70 6.23 -5.33 -2.28
C ALA A 70 6.15 -4.09 -1.37
N ILE A 71 6.95 -4.04 -0.29
CA ILE A 71 6.98 -2.88 0.60
C ILE A 71 7.53 -1.64 -0.13
N ALA A 72 8.60 -1.77 -0.91
CA ALA A 72 9.17 -0.65 -1.66
C ALA A 72 8.19 -0.10 -2.70
N HIS A 73 7.43 -0.97 -3.36
CA HIS A 73 6.39 -0.57 -4.30
C HIS A 73 5.24 0.15 -3.59
N GLY A 74 4.73 -0.41 -2.49
CA GLY A 74 3.68 0.23 -1.69
C GLY A 74 4.11 1.59 -1.12
N GLU A 75 5.37 1.71 -0.73
CA GLU A 75 5.95 2.98 -0.26
C GLU A 75 6.00 4.03 -1.39
N ALA A 76 6.44 3.65 -2.58
CA ALA A 76 6.47 4.54 -3.73
C ALA A 76 5.07 5.00 -4.13
N TRP A 77 4.10 4.08 -4.16
CA TRP A 77 2.70 4.39 -4.41
C TRP A 77 2.14 5.34 -3.35
N GLY A 78 2.33 5.04 -2.06
CA GLY A 78 1.77 5.83 -0.97
C GLY A 78 2.32 7.26 -0.93
N ARG A 79 3.63 7.43 -1.14
CA ARG A 79 4.23 8.77 -1.28
C ARG A 79 3.70 9.52 -2.49
N HIS A 80 3.54 8.83 -3.62
CA HIS A 80 2.96 9.45 -4.82
C HIS A 80 1.51 9.89 -4.59
N PHE A 81 0.70 9.04 -3.94
CA PHE A 81 -0.69 9.33 -3.62
C PHE A 81 -0.80 10.56 -2.72
N VAL A 82 -0.04 10.60 -1.62
CA VAL A 82 0.00 11.77 -0.73
C VAL A 82 0.46 13.02 -1.47
N ALA A 83 1.57 12.96 -2.21
CA ALA A 83 2.14 14.14 -2.86
C ALA A 83 1.28 14.68 -4.02
N ARG A 84 0.69 13.79 -4.83
CA ARG A 84 0.06 14.18 -6.10
C ARG A 84 -1.46 14.20 -6.04
N VAL A 85 -2.08 13.29 -5.30
CA VAL A 85 -3.54 13.18 -5.22
C VAL A 85 -4.07 14.01 -4.06
N LEU A 86 -3.43 13.96 -2.89
CA LEU A 86 -3.88 14.70 -1.71
C LEU A 86 -3.25 16.09 -1.58
N GLY A 87 -1.94 16.20 -1.84
CA GLY A 87 -1.20 17.47 -1.82
C GLY A 87 -1.33 18.30 -3.11
N GLY A 88 -1.96 17.75 -4.15
CA GLY A 88 -2.16 18.39 -5.45
C GLY A 88 -3.39 19.28 -5.56
N ALA A 89 -4.18 19.43 -4.49
CA ALA A 89 -5.26 20.40 -4.41
C ALA A 89 -4.69 21.78 -4.05
N VAL A 90 -4.03 22.43 -5.01
CA VAL A 90 -3.73 23.87 -4.98
C VAL A 90 -4.07 24.48 -6.33
#